data_AF-A0A3C0Y4I9-F1
#
_entry.id   AF-A0A3C0Y4I9-F1
#
_cell.length_a   1.000
_cell.length_b   1.000
_cell.length_c   1.000
_cell.angle_alpha   90.00
_cell.angle_beta   90.00
_cell.angle_gamma   90.00
#
_symmetry.space_group_name_H-M   'P 1'
#
loop_
_entity.id
_entity.type
_entity.pdbx_description
1 polymer ?
#
loop_
_entity_poly.entity_id
_entity_poly.type
_entity_poly.pdbx_seq_one_letter_code
_entity_poly.pdbx_strand_id
1 'polypeptide(L)' 'MNAPLPQHLLTEIRQRETPSALIDALKARFAERCSTALVVREQHGRDESSFAAPPPAAVVFAEST' A
#
# COMPACT_ATOMS: atom_id res chain seq x y z
N MET A 1 5.91 5.78 -32.01
CA MET A 1 4.67 5.16 -31.50
C MET A 1 5.11 4.20 -30.40
N ASN A 2 4.70 4.41 -29.14
CA ASN A 2 5.06 3.51 -28.04
C ASN A 2 4.01 2.39 -27.99
N ALA A 3 4.34 1.21 -28.51
CA ALA A 3 3.47 0.04 -28.39
C ALA A 3 3.51 -0.46 -26.93
N PRO A 4 2.38 -0.91 -26.36
CA PRO A 4 2.36 -1.48 -25.01
C PRO A 4 3.29 -2.69 -24.94
N LEU A 5 4.06 -2.78 -23.84
CA LEU A 5 4.97 -3.90 -23.62
C LEU A 5 4.18 -5.20 -23.37
N PRO A 6 4.64 -6.34 -23.89
CA PRO A 6 4.13 -7.65 -23.53
C PRO A 6 4.14 -7.87 -22.01
N GLN A 7 3.10 -8.52 -21.49
CA GLN A 7 2.88 -8.66 -20.04
C GLN A 7 4.00 -9.38 -19.28
N HIS A 8 4.68 -10.34 -19.93
CA HIS A 8 5.83 -11.06 -19.37
C HIS A 8 7.12 -10.22 -19.27
N LEU A 9 7.13 -9.01 -19.85
CA LEU A 9 8.22 -8.03 -19.71
C LEU A 9 7.91 -6.95 -18.67
N LEU A 10 6.71 -6.96 -18.08
CA LEU A 10 6.35 -6.07 -16.99
C LEU A 10 6.87 -6.65 -15.68
N THR A 11 7.52 -5.83 -14.85
CA THR A 11 7.97 -6.25 -13.52
C THR A 11 6.76 -6.48 -12.62
N GLU A 12 6.62 -7.69 -12.09
CA GLU A 12 5.62 -8.00 -11.07
C GLU A 12 6.09 -7.52 -9.69
N ILE A 13 5.32 -6.63 -9.07
CA ILE A 13 5.55 -6.20 -7.69
C ILE A 13 4.81 -7.15 -6.76
N ARG A 14 5.53 -8.06 -6.11
CA ARG A 14 4.96 -8.99 -5.13
C ARG A 14 4.95 -8.38 -3.73
N GLN A 15 3.79 -7.88 -3.30
CA GLN A 15 3.62 -7.39 -1.94
C GLN A 15 3.72 -8.53 -0.92
N ARG A 16 4.42 -8.30 0.19
CA ARG A 16 4.48 -9.24 1.29
C ARG A 16 3.13 -9.33 1.99
N GLU A 17 2.74 -10.54 2.38
CA GLU A 17 1.55 -10.75 3.18
C GLU A 17 1.66 -9.97 4.50
N THR A 18 0.58 -9.31 4.86
CA THR A 18 0.48 -8.57 6.12
C THR A 18 -0.47 -9.34 7.04
N PRO A 19 0.04 -9.91 8.15
CA PRO A 19 -0.81 -10.65 9.07
C PRO A 19 -1.93 -9.78 9.65
N SER A 20 -3.14 -10.31 9.78
CA SER A 20 -4.28 -9.59 10.38
C SER A 20 -3.98 -9.13 11.80
N ALA A 21 -3.32 -9.97 12.60
CA ALA A 21 -2.91 -9.66 13.97
C ALA A 21 -2.04 -8.38 14.07
N LEU A 22 -1.23 -8.08 13.04
CA LEU A 22 -0.46 -6.83 12.99
C LEU A 22 -1.38 -5.63 12.78
N ILE A 23 -2.34 -5.72 11.87
CA ILE A 23 -3.33 -4.65 11.63
C ILE A 23 -4.18 -4.41 12.86
N ASP A 24 -4.61 -5.46 13.55
CA ASP A 24 -5.41 -5.37 14.77
C ASP A 24 -4.62 -4.69 15.89
N ALA A 25 -3.34 -5.06 16.07
CA ALA A 25 -2.46 -4.40 17.04
C ALA A 25 -2.24 -2.90 16.72
N LEU A 26 -2.11 -2.55 15.43
CA LEU A 26 -1.98 -1.15 15.00
C LEU A 26 -3.28 -0.37 15.26
N LYS A 27 -4.45 -0.93 14.96
CA LYS A 27 -5.75 -0.32 15.27
C LYS A 27 -5.94 -0.14 16.76
N ALA A 28 -5.56 -1.12 17.59
CA ALA A 28 -5.64 -1.02 19.04
C ALA A 28 -4.74 0.10 19.59
N ARG A 29 -3.55 0.31 19.01
CA ARG A 29 -2.59 1.33 19.47
C ARG A 29 -2.93 2.75 18.97
N PHE A 30 -3.37 2.87 17.72
CA PHE A 30 -3.51 4.16 17.04
C PHE A 30 -4.97 4.60 16.85
N ALA A 31 -5.94 3.73 17.12
CA ALA A 31 -7.37 3.97 16.94
C ALA A 31 -7.67 4.49 15.53
N GLU A 32 -8.43 5.57 15.42
CA GLU A 32 -8.82 6.24 14.15
C GLU A 32 -7.61 6.69 13.30
N ARG A 33 -6.41 6.80 13.90
CA ARG A 33 -5.20 7.15 13.16
C ARG A 33 -4.61 5.98 12.38
N CYS A 34 -5.16 4.76 12.47
CA CYS A 34 -4.82 3.63 11.63
C CYS A 34 -5.90 3.40 10.55
N SER A 35 -5.65 3.88 9.33
CA SER A 35 -6.57 3.74 8.21
C SER A 35 -6.32 2.47 7.41
N THR A 36 -7.40 1.74 7.11
CA THR A 36 -7.43 0.62 6.15
C THR A 36 -8.31 0.94 4.93
N ALA A 37 -8.80 2.17 4.83
CA ALA A 37 -9.62 2.63 3.72
C ALA A 37 -8.83 2.59 2.41
N LEU A 38 -9.43 2.05 1.35
CA LEU A 38 -8.77 1.85 0.06
C LEU A 38 -8.22 3.17 -0.50
N VAL A 39 -9.03 4.23 -0.51
CA VAL A 39 -8.63 5.56 -1.03
C VAL A 39 -7.40 6.14 -0.33
N VAL A 40 -7.28 5.96 0.99
CA VAL A 40 -6.12 6.44 1.75
C VAL A 40 -4.89 5.61 1.39
N ARG A 41 -5.05 4.29 1.31
CA ARG A 41 -3.96 3.38 0.98
C ARG A 41 -3.45 3.62 -0.45
N GLU A 42 -4.34 3.83 -1.42
CA GLU A 42 -3.97 4.18 -2.79
C GLU A 42 -3.20 5.50 -2.86
N GLN A 43 -3.65 6.54 -2.16
CA GLN A 43 -2.97 7.83 -2.12
C GLN A 43 -1.54 7.72 -1.56
N HIS A 44 -1.36 6.92 -0.49
CA HIS A 44 -0.06 6.75 0.16
C HIS A 44 0.84 5.69 -0.49
N GLY A 45 0.27 4.79 -1.30
CA GLY A 45 1.00 3.78 -2.08
C GLY A 45 1.38 4.23 -3.48
N ARG A 46 0.85 5.37 -3.94
CA ARG A 46 1.13 5.91 -5.26
C ARG A 46 2.58 6.40 -5.33
N ASP A 47 3.31 5.93 -6.33
CA ASP A 47 4.63 6.43 -6.69
C ASP A 47 4.61 7.12 -8.08
N GLU A 48 5.74 7.70 -8.46
CA GLU A 48 5.94 8.34 -9.77
C GLU A 48 6.57 7.38 -10.80
N SER A 49 6.72 6.11 -10.45
CA SER A 49 7.31 5.11 -11.34
C SER A 49 6.31 4.68 -12.42
N SER A 50 6.82 4.01 -13.44
CA SER A 50 5.98 3.38 -14.46
C SER A 50 5.33 2.06 -14.00
N PHE A 51 5.58 1.63 -12.76
CA PHE A 51 5.07 0.36 -12.25
C PHE A 51 3.72 0.54 -11.54
N ALA A 52 2.82 -0.42 -11.74
CA ALA A 52 1.56 -0.48 -11.01
C ALA A 52 1.78 -1.17 -9.64
N ALA A 53 2.29 -0.42 -8.66
CA ALA A 53 2.48 -0.94 -7.31
C ALA A 53 1.13 -1.16 -6.59
N PRO A 54 0.93 -2.30 -5.91
CA PRO A 54 -0.25 -2.50 -5.06
C PRO A 54 -0.17 -1.57 -3.83
N PRO A 55 -1.33 -1.11 -3.31
CA PRO A 55 -1.35 -0.20 -2.17
C PRO A 55 -0.92 -0.91 -0.86
N PRO A 56 -0.31 -0.19 0.10
CA PRO A 56 0.05 -0.73 1.42
C PRO A 56 -1.15 -1.33 2.15
N ALA A 57 -0.92 -2.19 3.14
CA ALA A 57 -2.02 -2.84 3.89
C ALA A 57 -2.79 -1.87 4.82
N ALA A 58 -2.11 -0.87 5.38
CA ALA A 58 -2.68 0.18 6.22
C ALA A 58 -1.78 1.42 6.22
N VAL A 59 -2.33 2.56 6.63
CA VAL A 59 -1.61 3.83 6.82
C VAL A 59 -1.81 4.29 8.26
N VAL A 60 -0.74 4.68 8.95
CA VAL A 60 -0.79 5.21 10.31
C VAL A 60 -0.37 6.68 10.31
N PHE A 61 -1.22 7.55 10.87
CA PHE A 61 -0.91 8.96 11.08
C PHE A 61 -0.35 9.15 12.49
N ALA A 62 0.98 9.09 12.62
CA ALA A 62 1.66 9.29 13.90
C ALA A 62 1.75 10.80 14.24
N GLU A 63 1.44 11.16 15.48
CA GLU A 63 1.46 12.56 15.96
C GLU A 63 2.66 12.85 16.87
N SER A 64 3.40 11.82 17.27
CA SER A 64 4.60 11.94 18.11
C SER A 64 5.59 10.83 17.79
N THR A 65 6.86 11.06 18.15
CA THR A 65 7.97 10.10 18.01
C THR A 65 8.12 9.23 19.24
#